data_AF-A0A3B0ULR0-F1
#
_entry.id   AF-A0A3B0ULR0-F1
#
_cell.length_a   1.000
_cell.length_b   1.000
_cell.length_c   1.000
_cell.angle_alpha   90.00
_cell.angle_beta   90.00
_cell.angle_gamma   90.00
#
_symmetry.space_group_name_H-M   'P 1'
#
loop_
_entity.id
_entity.type
_entity.pdbx_description
1 polymer ?
#
loop_
_entity_poly.entity_id
_entity_poly.type
_entity_poly.pdbx_seq_one_letter_code
_entity_poly.pdbx_strand_id
1 'polypeptide(L)'
;MNARKLTRLGVPKGDGMRLAGTAVRDARAFGIPKRDIPQLITAVVENPNDYLQDDLFAELAAAILAHEQAQPRFKPRSQAAPFQIWGEDIDKNAIKQMENAVQLPISVRGALMPDAHLGYGLPIGGVLAVENAIIPYAVGVDIACRMKLSVLDMPLHTLRGEQKRLSNAIEYETRFGMGANFGRGERRDHPVMEEDWRVTAVTARLRDKAWTQLGTSGSGNHFVEFGVLAILNDDLGLPQGEYLALLSHSGSR
;
A
#
# COMPACT_ATOMS: atom_id res chain seq x y z
N MET A 1 -26.92 -9.67 18.29
CA MET A 1 -25.47 -9.45 18.12
C MET A 1 -25.30 -8.16 17.31
N ASN A 2 -24.24 -7.37 17.47
CA ASN A 2 -24.11 -6.12 16.69
C ASN A 2 -23.47 -6.36 15.31
N ALA A 3 -23.67 -5.44 14.37
CA ALA A 3 -23.18 -5.55 12.99
C ALA A 3 -21.66 -5.72 12.89
N ARG A 4 -20.89 -5.01 13.74
CA ARG A 4 -19.42 -5.13 13.78
C ARG A 4 -18.95 -6.55 14.11
N LYS A 5 -19.62 -7.22 15.05
CA LYS A 5 -19.29 -8.61 15.40
C LYS A 5 -19.66 -9.56 14.27
N LEU A 6 -20.80 -9.38 13.61
CA LEU A 6 -21.21 -10.17 12.44
C LEU A 6 -20.23 -10.02 11.26
N THR A 7 -19.76 -8.79 10.99
CA THR A 7 -18.72 -8.56 9.96
C THR A 7 -17.43 -9.31 10.26
N ARG A 8 -17.03 -9.38 11.54
CA ARG A 8 -15.83 -10.13 11.95
C ARG A 8 -15.97 -11.63 11.80
N LEU A 9 -17.20 -12.16 11.85
CA LEU A 9 -17.50 -13.57 11.62
C LEU A 9 -17.65 -13.89 10.11
N GLY A 10 -17.36 -12.94 9.21
CA GLY A 10 -17.38 -13.17 7.76
C GLY A 10 -18.74 -13.02 7.10
N VAL A 11 -19.78 -12.57 7.82
CA VAL A 11 -21.11 -12.34 7.23
C VAL A 11 -21.02 -11.24 6.16
N PRO A 12 -21.54 -11.46 4.93
CA PRO A 12 -21.50 -10.46 3.87
C PRO A 12 -22.43 -9.28 4.16
N LYS A 13 -22.07 -8.10 3.64
CA LYS A 13 -22.88 -6.88 3.77
C LYS A 13 -24.20 -7.00 2.97
N GLY A 14 -25.15 -6.13 3.26
CA GLY A 14 -26.47 -6.15 2.62
C GLY A 14 -27.38 -7.20 3.25
N ASP A 15 -28.00 -8.04 2.43
CA ASP A 15 -28.96 -9.05 2.90
C ASP A 15 -28.37 -10.05 3.89
N GLY A 16 -27.08 -10.42 3.74
CA GLY A 16 -26.40 -11.28 4.71
C GLY A 16 -26.43 -10.73 6.14
N MET A 17 -26.22 -9.42 6.32
CA MET A 17 -26.28 -8.77 7.65
C MET A 17 -27.69 -8.78 8.23
N ARG A 18 -28.70 -8.52 7.40
CA ARG A 18 -30.11 -8.50 7.82
C ARG A 18 -30.56 -9.90 8.23
N LEU A 19 -30.23 -10.91 7.43
CA LEU A 19 -30.61 -12.30 7.67
C LEU A 19 -29.83 -12.91 8.82
N ALA A 20 -28.55 -12.57 9.00
CA ALA A 20 -27.82 -12.99 10.19
C ALA A 20 -28.37 -12.35 11.48
N GLY A 21 -28.88 -11.12 11.40
CA GLY A 21 -29.62 -10.50 12.51
C GLY A 21 -30.88 -11.28 12.88
N THR A 22 -31.59 -11.81 11.88
CA THR A 22 -32.81 -12.62 12.04
C THR A 22 -32.47 -14.00 12.60
N ALA A 23 -31.55 -14.73 11.98
CA ALA A 23 -31.06 -16.02 12.46
C ALA A 23 -30.56 -15.97 13.92
N VAL A 24 -29.89 -14.89 14.32
CA VAL A 24 -29.46 -14.70 15.73
C VAL A 24 -30.63 -14.50 16.69
N ARG A 25 -31.73 -13.88 16.26
CA ARG A 25 -32.95 -13.75 17.08
C ARG A 25 -33.67 -15.09 17.17
N ASP A 26 -33.81 -15.77 16.05
CA ASP A 26 -34.58 -17.01 15.96
C ASP A 26 -33.87 -18.16 16.69
N ALA A 27 -32.55 -18.25 16.56
CA ALA A 27 -31.72 -19.16 17.36
C ALA A 27 -31.92 -18.96 18.87
N ARG A 28 -32.04 -17.71 19.34
CA ARG A 28 -32.32 -17.43 20.76
C ARG A 28 -33.74 -17.82 21.16
N ALA A 29 -34.72 -17.56 20.30
CA ALA A 29 -36.10 -17.94 20.53
C ALA A 29 -36.25 -19.47 20.58
N PHE A 30 -35.47 -20.20 19.79
CA PHE A 30 -35.36 -21.66 19.79
C PHE A 30 -34.59 -22.22 21.01
N GLY A 31 -33.97 -21.36 21.83
CA GLY A 31 -33.29 -21.76 23.06
C GLY A 31 -31.79 -22.00 22.94
N ILE A 32 -31.16 -21.64 21.79
CA ILE A 32 -29.71 -21.76 21.63
C ILE A 32 -29.00 -20.75 22.56
N PRO A 33 -28.06 -21.19 23.41
CA PRO A 33 -27.35 -20.29 24.31
C PRO A 33 -26.60 -19.21 23.54
N LYS A 34 -26.71 -17.96 24.01
CA LYS A 34 -26.07 -16.79 23.38
C LYS A 34 -24.56 -16.95 23.14
N ARG A 35 -23.88 -17.78 23.94
CA ARG A 35 -22.45 -18.07 23.82
C ARG A 35 -22.09 -18.94 22.62
N ASP A 36 -23.04 -19.76 22.13
CA ASP A 36 -22.81 -20.77 21.08
C ASP A 36 -23.19 -20.24 19.68
N ILE A 37 -24.06 -19.23 19.63
CA ILE A 37 -24.51 -18.58 18.38
C ILE A 37 -23.35 -18.07 17.50
N PRO A 38 -22.28 -17.44 18.02
CA PRO A 38 -21.17 -17.01 17.19
C PRO A 38 -20.50 -18.17 16.44
N GLN A 39 -20.29 -19.33 17.07
CA GLN A 39 -19.71 -20.50 16.39
C GLN A 39 -20.64 -21.01 15.29
N LEU A 40 -21.96 -21.05 15.55
CA LEU A 40 -22.92 -21.48 14.54
C LEU A 40 -22.95 -20.53 13.32
N ILE A 41 -22.95 -19.22 13.56
CA ILE A 41 -22.86 -18.24 12.46
C ILE A 41 -21.57 -18.40 11.68
N THR A 42 -20.43 -18.63 12.35
CA THR A 42 -19.17 -18.93 11.66
C THR A 42 -19.29 -20.20 10.81
N ALA A 43 -19.86 -21.28 11.35
CA ALA A 43 -20.01 -22.54 10.61
C ALA A 43 -20.89 -22.37 9.36
N VAL A 44 -21.97 -21.60 9.45
CA VAL A 44 -22.83 -21.26 8.30
C VAL A 44 -22.09 -20.41 7.27
N VAL A 45 -21.23 -19.48 7.70
CA VAL A 45 -20.41 -18.67 6.79
C VAL A 45 -19.32 -19.51 6.11
N GLU A 46 -18.70 -20.43 6.83
CA GLU A 46 -17.64 -21.28 6.30
C GLU A 46 -18.17 -22.38 5.37
N ASN A 47 -19.35 -22.94 5.67
CA ASN A 47 -19.93 -24.07 4.94
C ASN A 47 -21.42 -23.85 4.63
N PRO A 48 -21.80 -22.79 3.88
CA PRO A 48 -23.22 -22.43 3.72
C PRO A 48 -24.06 -23.51 3.02
N ASN A 49 -23.46 -24.35 2.17
CA ASN A 49 -24.18 -25.44 1.50
C ASN A 49 -24.79 -26.45 2.50
N ASP A 50 -24.14 -26.68 3.63
CA ASP A 50 -24.58 -27.65 4.64
C ASP A 50 -25.83 -27.19 5.40
N TYR A 51 -26.14 -25.90 5.33
CA TYR A 51 -27.23 -25.26 6.08
C TYR A 51 -28.42 -24.86 5.21
N LEU A 52 -28.43 -25.21 3.92
CA LEU A 52 -29.51 -24.85 2.99
C LEU A 52 -30.89 -25.43 3.35
N GLN A 53 -30.93 -26.46 4.18
CA GLN A 53 -32.16 -27.10 4.68
C GLN A 53 -32.32 -26.95 6.20
N ASP A 54 -31.50 -26.11 6.84
CA ASP A 54 -31.56 -25.89 8.28
C ASP A 54 -32.71 -24.94 8.64
N ASP A 55 -33.53 -25.32 9.64
CA ASP A 55 -34.73 -24.59 10.05
C ASP A 55 -34.46 -23.14 10.50
N LEU A 56 -33.25 -22.85 10.98
CA LEU A 56 -32.87 -21.55 11.54
C LEU A 56 -31.93 -20.76 10.62
N PHE A 57 -31.12 -21.46 9.83
CA PHE A 57 -30.00 -20.85 9.09
C PHE A 57 -30.12 -20.92 7.57
N ALA A 58 -31.13 -21.61 7.00
CA ALA A 58 -31.29 -21.76 5.54
C ALA A 58 -31.32 -20.44 4.78
N GLU A 59 -32.06 -19.43 5.25
CA GLU A 59 -32.12 -18.13 4.55
C GLU A 59 -30.77 -17.39 4.59
N LEU A 60 -30.05 -17.48 5.71
CA LEU A 60 -28.72 -16.89 5.83
C LEU A 60 -27.72 -17.59 4.90
N ALA A 61 -27.72 -18.92 4.89
CA ALA A 61 -26.90 -19.74 4.00
C ALA A 61 -27.15 -19.42 2.53
N ALA A 62 -28.42 -19.35 2.11
CA ALA A 62 -28.81 -18.99 0.75
C ALA A 62 -28.34 -17.58 0.37
N ALA A 63 -28.45 -16.61 1.28
CA ALA A 63 -27.99 -15.26 1.03
C ALA A 63 -26.45 -15.15 0.95
N ILE A 64 -25.72 -15.97 1.70
CA ILE A 64 -24.25 -16.06 1.59
C ILE A 64 -23.87 -16.62 0.22
N LEU A 65 -24.49 -17.73 -0.20
CA LEU A 65 -24.23 -18.31 -1.52
C LEU A 65 -24.62 -17.39 -2.67
N ALA A 66 -25.75 -16.70 -2.57
CA ALA A 66 -26.16 -15.71 -3.55
C ALA A 66 -25.15 -14.54 -3.62
N HIS A 67 -24.63 -14.11 -2.47
CA HIS A 67 -23.58 -13.10 -2.42
C HIS A 67 -22.27 -13.59 -3.07
N GLU A 68 -21.86 -14.84 -2.83
CA GLU A 68 -20.68 -15.45 -3.47
C GLU A 68 -20.84 -15.62 -4.98
N GLN A 69 -22.04 -15.95 -5.45
CA GLN A 69 -22.36 -16.08 -6.88
C GLN A 69 -22.44 -14.72 -7.59
N ALA A 70 -22.94 -13.70 -6.88
CA ALA A 70 -23.03 -12.33 -7.39
C ALA A 70 -21.67 -11.60 -7.37
N GLN A 71 -20.72 -12.07 -6.55
CA GLN A 71 -19.34 -11.59 -6.61
C GLN A 71 -18.74 -11.98 -7.97
N PRO A 72 -18.15 -11.03 -8.73
CA PRO A 72 -17.48 -11.38 -9.97
C PRO A 72 -16.32 -12.33 -9.64
N ARG A 73 -16.50 -13.62 -9.91
CA ARG A 73 -15.38 -14.57 -9.86
C ARG A 73 -14.33 -14.10 -10.85
N PHE A 74 -13.10 -13.99 -10.37
CA PHE A 74 -11.95 -13.73 -11.24
C PHE A 74 -11.98 -14.73 -12.40
N LYS A 75 -12.15 -14.21 -13.62
CA LYS A 75 -11.98 -14.97 -14.84
C LYS A 75 -10.72 -14.42 -15.51
N PRO A 76 -9.64 -15.21 -15.62
CA PRO A 76 -8.44 -14.75 -16.31
C PRO A 76 -8.77 -14.45 -17.77
N ARG A 77 -7.93 -13.62 -18.39
CA ARG A 77 -7.96 -13.46 -19.85
C ARG A 77 -7.73 -14.81 -20.52
N SER A 78 -8.28 -15.01 -21.71
CA SER A 78 -7.95 -16.18 -22.55
C SER A 78 -6.49 -16.19 -23.00
N GLN A 79 -5.91 -14.99 -23.18
CA GLN A 79 -4.51 -14.77 -23.49
C GLN A 79 -3.93 -13.73 -22.53
N ALA A 80 -2.78 -14.04 -21.95
CA ALA A 80 -2.02 -13.12 -21.12
C ALA A 80 -1.69 -11.82 -21.88
N ALA A 81 -1.74 -10.68 -21.20
CA ALA A 81 -1.15 -9.47 -21.75
C ALA A 81 0.37 -9.67 -21.96
N PRO A 82 0.95 -9.10 -23.03
CA PRO A 82 2.38 -9.23 -23.26
C PRO A 82 3.17 -8.50 -22.17
N PHE A 83 4.34 -9.02 -21.81
CA PHE A 83 5.31 -8.29 -21.01
C PHE A 83 6.74 -8.59 -21.45
N GLN A 84 7.65 -7.67 -21.11
CA GLN A 84 9.07 -7.81 -21.39
C GLN A 84 9.86 -7.75 -20.09
N ILE A 85 10.89 -8.58 -20.00
CA ILE A 85 11.86 -8.56 -18.91
C ILE A 85 13.12 -7.84 -19.42
N TRP A 86 13.58 -6.88 -18.65
CA TRP A 86 14.85 -6.18 -18.83
C TRP A 86 15.79 -6.65 -17.73
N GLY A 87 16.91 -7.27 -18.09
CA GLY A 87 17.86 -7.84 -17.13
C GLY A 87 17.90 -9.37 -17.14
N GLU A 88 18.91 -9.91 -16.47
CA GLU A 88 19.17 -11.34 -16.32
C GLU A 88 19.05 -11.71 -14.82
N ASP A 89 18.84 -13.00 -14.52
CA ASP A 89 18.79 -13.52 -13.13
C ASP A 89 17.75 -12.87 -12.19
N ILE A 90 16.60 -12.45 -12.75
CA ILE A 90 15.49 -11.90 -11.97
C ILE A 90 14.88 -12.96 -11.05
N ASP A 91 14.50 -12.54 -9.84
CA ASP A 91 13.80 -13.38 -8.86
C ASP A 91 12.58 -14.07 -9.50
N LYS A 92 12.57 -15.41 -9.43
CA LYS A 92 11.50 -16.25 -10.00
C LYS A 92 10.13 -15.90 -9.42
N ASN A 93 10.07 -15.46 -8.16
CA ASN A 93 8.81 -15.05 -7.55
C ASN A 93 8.33 -13.70 -8.10
N ALA A 94 9.24 -12.80 -8.44
CA ALA A 94 8.90 -11.54 -9.09
C ALA A 94 8.34 -11.76 -10.50
N ILE A 95 8.99 -12.65 -11.27
CA ILE A 95 8.48 -13.11 -12.56
C ILE A 95 7.07 -13.71 -12.38
N LYS A 96 6.88 -14.57 -11.37
CA LYS A 96 5.57 -15.19 -11.12
C LYS A 96 4.49 -14.17 -10.78
N GLN A 97 4.81 -13.13 -10.02
CA GLN A 97 3.88 -12.03 -9.74
C GLN A 97 3.52 -11.27 -11.01
N MET A 98 4.47 -10.98 -11.89
CA MET A 98 4.19 -10.35 -13.18
C MET A 98 3.32 -11.25 -14.08
N GLU A 99 3.62 -12.56 -14.16
CA GLU A 99 2.81 -13.54 -14.88
C GLU A 99 1.35 -13.53 -14.41
N ASN A 100 1.13 -13.48 -13.09
CA ASN A 100 -0.22 -13.40 -12.53
C ASN A 100 -0.89 -12.07 -12.87
N ALA A 101 -0.14 -10.96 -12.82
CA ALA A 101 -0.67 -9.63 -13.08
C ALA A 101 -1.12 -9.45 -14.54
N VAL A 102 -0.40 -10.01 -15.50
CA VAL A 102 -0.78 -9.93 -16.92
C VAL A 102 -1.98 -10.81 -17.30
N GLN A 103 -2.45 -11.69 -16.39
CA GLN A 103 -3.67 -12.48 -16.55
C GLN A 103 -4.94 -11.72 -16.16
N LEU A 104 -4.82 -10.53 -15.56
CA LEU A 104 -5.99 -9.74 -15.17
C LEU A 104 -6.75 -9.23 -16.40
N PRO A 105 -8.10 -9.28 -16.43
CA PRO A 105 -8.93 -8.74 -17.51
C PRO A 105 -8.68 -7.27 -17.86
N ILE A 106 -8.10 -6.51 -16.94
CA ILE A 106 -7.77 -5.09 -17.10
C ILE A 106 -6.36 -4.85 -17.65
N SER A 107 -5.48 -5.87 -17.69
CA SER A 107 -4.07 -5.71 -18.08
C SER A 107 -3.89 -5.50 -19.57
N VAL A 108 -3.10 -4.50 -19.95
CA VAL A 108 -2.78 -4.13 -21.34
C VAL A 108 -1.38 -4.59 -21.71
N ARG A 109 -0.39 -4.33 -20.86
CA ARG A 109 1.02 -4.70 -21.07
C ARG A 109 1.79 -4.64 -19.74
N GLY A 110 2.80 -5.49 -19.58
CA GLY A 110 3.74 -5.44 -18.46
C GLY A 110 5.17 -5.10 -18.89
N ALA A 111 5.99 -4.67 -17.93
CA ALA A 111 7.44 -4.66 -18.04
C ALA A 111 8.06 -4.99 -16.67
N LEU A 112 9.15 -5.74 -16.67
CA LEU A 112 9.89 -6.08 -15.45
C LEU A 112 11.31 -5.54 -15.57
N MET A 113 11.72 -4.72 -14.62
CA MET A 113 13.00 -4.03 -14.61
C MET A 113 14.13 -4.92 -14.06
N PRO A 114 15.42 -4.58 -14.29
CA PRO A 114 16.56 -5.42 -13.88
C PRO A 114 16.69 -5.62 -12.37
N ASP A 115 16.15 -4.70 -11.58
CA ASP A 115 16.15 -4.71 -10.11
C ASP A 115 14.92 -5.40 -9.52
N ALA A 116 14.13 -6.08 -10.35
CA ALA A 116 12.86 -6.63 -9.92
C ALA A 116 13.01 -7.75 -8.90
N HIS A 117 12.18 -7.69 -7.87
CA HIS A 117 12.15 -8.66 -6.77
C HIS A 117 10.74 -8.76 -6.18
N LEU A 118 10.53 -9.77 -5.33
CA LEU A 118 9.25 -10.04 -4.70
C LEU A 118 8.65 -8.80 -4.05
N GLY A 119 7.45 -8.41 -4.51
CA GLY A 119 6.65 -7.33 -3.96
C GLY A 119 5.35 -7.82 -3.33
N TYR A 120 4.34 -6.93 -3.23
CA TYR A 120 3.00 -7.26 -2.76
C TYR A 120 1.98 -7.06 -3.88
N GLY A 121 1.49 -8.15 -4.46
CA GLY A 121 0.56 -8.13 -5.59
C GLY A 121 1.28 -7.99 -6.94
N LEU A 122 2.02 -6.89 -7.13
CA LEU A 122 2.94 -6.69 -8.27
C LEU A 122 4.39 -6.75 -7.76
N PRO A 123 5.38 -7.22 -8.55
CA PRO A 123 6.78 -7.16 -8.12
C PRO A 123 7.25 -5.71 -8.00
N ILE A 124 8.20 -5.47 -7.09
CA ILE A 124 8.99 -4.23 -7.12
C ILE A 124 9.81 -4.24 -8.41
N GLY A 125 9.98 -3.09 -9.06
CA GLY A 125 10.53 -3.02 -10.42
C GLY A 125 9.55 -3.49 -11.51
N GLY A 126 8.29 -3.73 -11.18
CA GLY A 126 7.23 -4.05 -12.14
C GLY A 126 6.50 -2.80 -12.64
N VAL A 127 6.22 -2.76 -13.95
CA VAL A 127 5.31 -1.80 -14.57
C VAL A 127 4.15 -2.58 -15.17
N LEU A 128 2.91 -2.18 -14.85
CA LEU A 128 1.70 -2.77 -15.42
C LEU A 128 0.79 -1.68 -15.95
N ALA A 129 0.62 -1.63 -17.27
CA ALA A 129 -0.41 -0.83 -17.89
C ALA A 129 -1.76 -1.54 -17.77
N VAL A 130 -2.78 -0.82 -17.30
CA VAL A 130 -4.14 -1.33 -17.14
C VAL A 130 -5.14 -0.38 -17.80
N GLU A 131 -6.28 -0.92 -18.21
CA GLU A 131 -7.37 -0.16 -18.81
C GLU A 131 -8.53 0.02 -17.82
N ASN A 132 -8.99 1.26 -17.67
CA ASN A 132 -10.14 1.64 -16.83
C ASN A 132 -10.08 1.10 -15.39
N ALA A 133 -8.88 1.00 -14.83
CA ALA A 133 -8.67 0.47 -13.49
C ALA A 133 -7.50 1.15 -12.78
N ILE A 134 -7.55 1.14 -11.44
CA ILE A 134 -6.45 1.49 -10.57
C ILE A 134 -6.22 0.31 -9.64
N ILE A 135 -4.98 -0.11 -9.48
CA ILE A 135 -4.60 -1.19 -8.56
C ILE A 135 -3.73 -0.56 -7.46
N PRO A 136 -4.30 -0.21 -6.29
CA PRO A 136 -3.56 0.48 -5.24
C PRO A 136 -2.29 -0.27 -4.80
N TYR A 137 -2.36 -1.59 -4.68
CA TYR A 137 -1.21 -2.41 -4.29
C TYR A 137 -0.09 -2.46 -5.35
N ALA A 138 -0.40 -2.17 -6.62
CA ALA A 138 0.61 -2.06 -7.68
C ALA A 138 1.37 -0.73 -7.64
N VAL A 139 0.83 0.29 -6.95
CA VAL A 139 1.54 1.57 -6.70
C VAL A 139 2.53 1.41 -5.55
N GLY A 140 2.18 0.59 -4.55
CA GLY A 140 2.97 0.37 -3.35
C GLY A 140 2.38 1.07 -2.12
N VAL A 141 2.80 0.62 -0.94
CA VAL A 141 2.31 1.14 0.35
C VAL A 141 2.91 2.49 0.71
N ASP A 142 4.17 2.73 0.32
CA ASP A 142 4.81 4.03 0.47
C ASP A 142 4.65 4.84 -0.81
N ILE A 143 3.47 5.44 -0.94
CA ILE A 143 3.07 6.16 -2.15
C ILE A 143 4.04 7.30 -2.41
N ALA A 144 4.54 7.36 -3.64
CA ALA A 144 5.49 8.38 -4.09
C ALA A 144 6.82 8.41 -3.30
N CYS A 145 7.24 7.27 -2.74
CA CYS A 145 8.63 7.03 -2.35
C CYS A 145 9.54 7.31 -3.57
N ARG A 146 10.49 8.23 -3.40
CA ARG A 146 11.33 8.71 -4.51
C ARG A 146 12.62 9.31 -4.00
N MET A 147 13.57 9.40 -4.93
CA MET A 147 14.81 10.14 -4.72
C MET A 147 14.69 11.57 -5.19
N LYS A 148 15.34 12.49 -4.48
CA LYS A 148 15.58 13.88 -4.90
C LYS A 148 17.06 14.19 -4.76
N LEU A 149 17.68 14.55 -5.88
CA LEU A 149 19.04 15.04 -5.95
C LEU A 149 19.02 16.58 -5.96
N SER A 150 19.82 17.20 -5.09
CA SER A 150 20.01 18.65 -5.04
C SER A 150 21.50 18.96 -5.23
N VAL A 151 21.83 19.74 -6.26
CA VAL A 151 23.22 20.18 -6.52
C VAL A 151 23.46 21.47 -5.75
N LEU A 152 24.59 21.55 -5.05
CA LEU A 152 24.91 22.66 -4.16
C LEU A 152 26.00 23.52 -4.77
N ASP A 153 25.80 24.84 -4.70
CA ASP A 153 26.85 25.82 -5.01
C ASP A 153 27.84 25.91 -3.84
N MET A 154 28.58 24.83 -3.64
CA MET A 154 29.54 24.65 -2.55
C MET A 154 30.78 23.92 -3.07
N PRO A 155 31.98 24.28 -2.59
CA PRO A 155 33.20 23.61 -3.01
C PRO A 155 33.21 22.11 -2.67
N LEU A 156 33.71 21.28 -3.58
CA LEU A 156 33.76 19.82 -3.39
C LEU A 156 34.59 19.41 -2.16
N HIS A 157 35.61 20.19 -1.80
CA HIS A 157 36.45 19.91 -0.64
C HIS A 157 35.67 19.96 0.70
N THR A 158 34.50 20.62 0.75
CA THR A 158 33.61 20.61 1.91
C THR A 158 33.20 19.18 2.28
N LEU A 159 33.03 18.27 1.31
CA LEU A 159 32.63 16.88 1.58
C LEU A 159 33.61 16.16 2.52
N ARG A 160 34.91 16.46 2.43
CA ARG A 160 35.96 15.87 3.28
C ARG A 160 36.37 16.79 4.42
N GLY A 161 36.40 18.10 4.20
CA GLY A 161 36.86 19.08 5.18
C GLY A 161 35.83 19.45 6.25
N GLU A 162 34.54 19.27 5.98
CA GLU A 162 33.45 19.76 6.84
C GLU A 162 32.39 18.68 7.15
N GLN A 163 32.80 17.42 7.24
CA GLN A 163 31.89 16.27 7.48
C GLN A 163 30.96 16.49 8.67
N LYS A 164 31.48 17.04 9.79
CA LYS A 164 30.68 17.33 10.99
C LYS A 164 29.58 18.36 10.73
N ARG A 165 29.86 19.39 9.91
CA ARG A 165 28.86 20.40 9.55
C ARG A 165 27.75 19.77 8.70
N LEU A 166 28.14 18.93 7.74
CA LEU A 166 27.21 18.25 6.84
C LEU A 166 26.34 17.23 7.59
N SER A 167 26.94 16.40 8.45
CA SER A 167 26.20 15.44 9.28
C SER A 167 25.21 16.15 10.21
N ASN A 168 25.67 17.23 10.87
CA ASN A 168 24.80 18.04 11.74
C ASN A 168 23.64 18.67 10.96
N ALA A 169 23.85 19.09 9.71
CA ALA A 169 22.77 19.62 8.88
C ALA A 169 21.71 18.56 8.60
N ILE A 170 22.11 17.33 8.27
CA ILE A 170 21.17 16.20 8.08
C ILE A 170 20.41 15.93 9.38
N GLU A 171 21.13 15.75 10.50
CA GLU A 171 20.52 15.44 11.79
C GLU A 171 19.60 16.55 12.30
N TYR A 172 19.87 17.80 11.92
CA TYR A 172 19.01 18.93 12.25
C TYR A 172 17.75 18.96 11.35
N GLU A 173 17.92 18.79 10.04
CA GLU A 173 16.84 18.96 9.07
C GLU A 173 15.94 17.75 8.87
N THR A 174 16.34 16.56 9.33
CA THR A 174 15.49 15.38 9.25
C THR A 174 15.61 14.47 10.47
N ARG A 175 14.71 13.48 10.54
CA ARG A 175 14.71 12.42 11.55
C ARG A 175 14.55 11.06 10.88
N PHE A 176 15.23 10.07 11.43
CA PHE A 176 15.18 8.68 10.97
C PHE A 176 14.52 7.78 12.02
N GLY A 177 13.96 6.65 11.57
CA GLY A 177 13.29 5.66 12.40
C GLY A 177 11.78 5.59 12.19
N MET A 178 11.20 4.45 12.56
CA MET A 178 9.75 4.24 12.54
C MET A 178 9.09 5.14 13.59
N GLY A 179 8.07 5.88 13.18
CA GLY A 179 7.35 6.79 14.08
C GLY A 179 8.14 8.03 14.52
N ALA A 180 9.34 8.25 13.97
CA ALA A 180 10.13 9.43 14.25
C ALA A 180 9.36 10.70 13.91
N ASN A 181 9.56 11.73 14.72
CA ASN A 181 8.91 13.03 14.61
C ASN A 181 9.82 14.11 15.20
N PHE A 182 9.51 15.36 14.87
CA PHE A 182 10.17 16.51 15.47
C PHE A 182 9.59 16.80 16.86
N GLY A 183 10.43 17.35 17.74
CA GLY A 183 10.04 17.69 19.11
C GLY A 183 8.93 18.75 19.16
N ARG A 184 8.38 18.95 20.36
CA ARG A 184 7.38 20.00 20.59
C ARG A 184 8.02 21.38 20.30
N GLY A 185 7.43 22.12 19.37
CA GLY A 185 7.95 23.43 18.93
C GLY A 185 8.88 23.36 17.72
N GLU A 186 9.26 22.17 17.26
CA GLU A 186 10.12 21.94 16.09
C GLU A 186 9.34 21.34 14.90
N ARG A 187 8.01 21.29 14.98
CA ARG A 187 7.18 20.76 13.91
C ARG A 187 7.45 21.54 12.63
N ARG A 188 7.73 20.81 11.55
CA ARG A 188 7.91 21.39 10.23
C ARG A 188 6.55 21.83 9.69
N ASP A 189 6.58 22.87 8.89
CA ASP A 189 5.42 23.39 8.19
C ASP A 189 5.66 23.32 6.68
N HIS A 190 4.58 23.16 5.92
CA HIS A 190 4.62 23.09 4.47
C HIS A 190 3.22 23.43 3.92
N PRO A 191 3.10 24.14 2.78
CA PRO A 191 1.80 24.54 2.21
C PRO A 191 0.79 23.39 2.02
N VAL A 192 1.27 22.16 1.84
CA VAL A 192 0.43 20.96 1.77
C VAL A 192 -0.47 20.77 3.00
N MET A 193 -0.08 21.29 4.17
CA MET A 193 -0.88 21.19 5.40
C MET A 193 -2.07 22.15 5.42
N GLU A 194 -2.09 23.13 4.51
CA GLU A 194 -3.16 24.11 4.29
C GLU A 194 -4.17 23.64 3.23
N GLU A 195 -3.83 22.61 2.44
CA GLU A 195 -4.73 22.03 1.45
C GLU A 195 -5.96 21.34 2.09
N ASP A 196 -6.99 21.04 1.29
CA ASP A 196 -8.17 20.36 1.80
C ASP A 196 -7.93 18.87 2.03
N TRP A 197 -7.48 18.50 3.24
CA TRP A 197 -7.31 17.10 3.62
C TRP A 197 -8.62 16.29 3.69
N ARG A 198 -9.79 16.92 3.49
CA ARG A 198 -11.10 16.25 3.57
C ARG A 198 -11.59 15.71 2.22
N VAL A 199 -10.76 15.71 1.18
CA VAL A 199 -11.09 15.07 -0.11
C VAL A 199 -11.52 13.61 0.07
N THR A 200 -10.97 12.91 1.07
CA THR A 200 -11.44 11.59 1.50
C THR A 200 -11.47 11.46 3.03
N ALA A 201 -12.23 10.49 3.54
CA ALA A 201 -12.18 10.14 4.96
C ALA A 201 -10.80 9.60 5.40
N VAL A 202 -10.03 9.02 4.48
CA VAL A 202 -8.69 8.48 4.75
C VAL A 202 -7.70 9.62 4.97
N THR A 203 -7.64 10.57 4.04
CA THR A 203 -6.76 11.75 4.14
C THR A 203 -7.13 12.58 5.37
N ALA A 204 -8.42 12.80 5.64
CA ALA A 204 -8.87 13.58 6.80
C ALA A 204 -8.37 12.98 8.12
N ARG A 205 -8.43 11.65 8.24
CA ARG A 205 -7.97 10.92 9.43
C ARG A 205 -6.45 10.92 9.58
N LEU A 206 -5.71 11.00 8.47
CA LEU A 206 -4.24 10.91 8.47
C LEU A 206 -3.53 12.25 8.60
N ARG A 207 -4.23 13.38 8.48
CA ARG A 207 -3.64 14.72 8.49
C ARG A 207 -2.68 14.96 9.66
N ASP A 208 -3.09 14.67 10.89
CA ASP A 208 -2.24 14.93 12.07
C ASP A 208 -1.02 14.01 12.14
N LYS A 209 -1.16 12.76 11.68
CA LYS A 209 -0.02 11.83 11.53
C LYS A 209 0.96 12.39 10.50
N ALA A 210 0.46 12.77 9.33
CA ALA A 210 1.27 13.34 8.25
C ALA A 210 2.03 14.59 8.72
N TRP A 211 1.36 15.51 9.41
CA TRP A 211 2.02 16.71 9.95
C TRP A 211 3.12 16.36 10.96
N THR A 212 2.85 15.42 11.86
CA THR A 212 3.82 15.01 12.89
C THR A 212 5.08 14.38 12.28
N GLN A 213 4.97 13.78 11.09
CA GLN A 213 6.06 13.12 10.37
C GLN A 213 6.61 13.96 9.21
N LEU A 214 6.08 15.16 8.98
CA LEU A 214 6.52 16.07 7.92
C LEU A 214 7.99 16.45 8.13
N GLY A 215 8.78 16.33 7.06
CA GLY A 215 10.24 16.57 7.09
C GLY A 215 11.07 15.40 7.64
N THR A 216 10.46 14.28 8.04
CA THR A 216 11.20 13.09 8.48
C THR A 216 11.54 12.19 7.30
N SER A 217 12.71 11.55 7.36
CA SER A 217 13.16 10.58 6.35
C SER A 217 12.57 9.21 6.63
N GLY A 218 12.31 8.85 7.89
CA GLY A 218 11.73 7.56 8.23
C GLY A 218 12.75 6.43 8.29
N SER A 219 12.34 5.23 7.89
CA SER A 219 13.10 3.98 8.09
C SER A 219 13.05 3.10 6.84
N GLY A 220 13.71 1.94 6.88
CA GLY A 220 13.78 1.04 5.75
C GLY A 220 14.93 1.43 4.84
N ASN A 221 14.67 1.55 3.54
CA ASN A 221 15.66 1.97 2.53
C ASN A 221 15.77 3.50 2.38
N HIS A 222 15.18 4.29 3.29
CA HIS A 222 15.22 5.74 3.25
C HIS A 222 16.54 6.26 3.83
N PHE A 223 17.13 7.25 3.15
CA PHE A 223 18.42 7.84 3.51
C PHE A 223 18.52 9.29 3.05
N VAL A 224 19.50 10.01 3.61
CA VAL A 224 19.93 11.32 3.12
C VAL A 224 21.45 11.34 3.19
N GLU A 225 22.12 11.65 2.09
CA GLU A 225 23.58 11.65 2.02
C GLU A 225 24.12 12.76 1.13
N PHE A 226 25.29 13.28 1.53
CA PHE A 226 26.09 14.12 0.65
C PHE A 226 27.05 13.25 -0.16
N GLY A 227 27.22 13.58 -1.43
CA GLY A 227 28.09 12.86 -2.34
C GLY A 227 28.63 13.74 -3.45
N VAL A 228 29.39 13.10 -4.34
CA VAL A 228 29.90 13.72 -5.56
C VAL A 228 28.96 13.38 -6.71
N LEU A 229 28.40 14.40 -7.36
CA LEU A 229 27.73 14.25 -8.64
C LEU A 229 28.75 14.53 -9.76
N ALA A 230 29.02 13.53 -10.57
CA ALA A 230 29.81 13.69 -11.80
C ALA A 230 28.87 13.97 -12.98
N ILE A 231 28.96 15.17 -13.55
CA ILE A 231 28.32 15.54 -14.81
C ILE A 231 29.31 15.23 -15.93
N LEU A 232 28.97 14.24 -16.77
CA LEU A 232 29.88 13.70 -17.78
C LEU A 232 29.95 14.53 -19.06
N ASN A 233 28.90 15.30 -19.35
CA ASN A 233 28.78 16.22 -20.48
C ASN A 233 27.96 17.44 -20.03
N ASP A 234 28.09 18.57 -20.71
CA ASP A 234 27.30 19.77 -20.44
C ASP A 234 25.79 19.49 -20.58
N ASP A 235 25.11 19.20 -19.48
CA ASP A 235 23.72 18.77 -19.41
C ASP A 235 23.09 19.21 -18.07
N LEU A 236 21.76 19.17 -17.95
CA LEU A 236 21.00 19.61 -16.77
C LEU A 236 21.27 21.06 -16.37
N GLY A 237 21.75 21.89 -17.30
CA GLY A 237 22.15 23.27 -17.06
C GLY A 237 23.45 23.42 -16.27
N LEU A 238 24.25 22.36 -16.16
CA LEU A 238 25.54 22.34 -15.48
C LEU A 238 26.66 21.99 -16.47
N PRO A 239 27.81 22.68 -16.41
CA PRO A 239 29.00 22.25 -17.12
C PRO A 239 29.44 20.83 -16.74
N GLN A 240 30.22 20.19 -17.61
CA GLN A 240 30.95 18.98 -17.26
C GLN A 240 31.85 19.23 -16.03
N GLY A 241 31.76 18.35 -15.04
CA GLY A 241 32.54 18.49 -13.81
C GLY A 241 32.00 17.67 -12.63
N GLU A 242 32.63 17.89 -11.47
CA GLU A 242 32.23 17.27 -10.21
C GLU A 242 31.63 18.32 -9.27
N TYR A 243 30.47 17.98 -8.70
CA TYR A 243 29.68 18.86 -7.86
C TYR A 243 29.38 18.22 -6.52
N LEU A 244 29.33 19.02 -5.46
CA LEU A 244 28.74 18.58 -4.20
C LEU A 244 27.23 18.46 -4.37
N ALA A 245 26.67 17.29 -4.04
CA ALA A 245 25.24 17.05 -4.13
C ALA A 245 24.70 16.41 -2.85
N LEU A 246 23.42 16.64 -2.59
CA LEU A 246 22.63 16.00 -1.55
C LEU A 246 21.59 15.10 -2.22
N LEU A 247 21.67 13.80 -1.97
CA LEU A 247 20.68 12.82 -2.38
C LEU A 247 19.80 12.46 -1.18
N SER A 248 18.50 12.64 -1.32
CA SER A 248 17.51 12.21 -0.31
C SER A 248 16.56 11.20 -0.90
N HIS A 249 16.23 10.17 -0.13
CA HIS A 249 15.30 9.11 -0.48
C HIS A 249 14.28 8.95 0.64
N SER A 250 13.02 9.27 0.36
CA SER A 250 11.90 9.14 1.30
C SER A 250 10.56 9.10 0.55
N GLY A 251 9.47 8.94 1.28
CA GLY A 251 8.12 8.82 0.74
C GLY A 251 7.06 9.55 1.56
N SER A 252 5.87 8.97 1.60
CA SER A 252 4.63 9.56 2.13
C SER A 252 4.45 9.48 3.65
N ARG A 253 5.16 8.57 4.32
CA ARG A 253 5.24 8.38 5.79
C ARG A 253 4.01 7.77 6.52
#